data_AF-A0A972X1C5-F1
#
_entry.id   AF-A0A972X1C5-F1
#
_cell.length_a   1.000
_cell.length_b   1.000
_cell.length_c   1.000
_cell.angle_alpha   90.00
_cell.angle_beta   90.00
_cell.angle_gamma   90.00
#
_symmetry.space_group_name_H-M   'P 1'
#
loop_
_entity.id
_entity.type
_entity.pdbx_description
1 polymer ?
#
loop_
_entity_poly.entity_id
_entity_poly.type
_entity_poly.pdbx_seq_one_letter_code
_entity_poly.pdbx_strand_id
1 'polypeptide(L)' 'MANKKINLRSYHQRLDQIIKFLTSLNIQGVKVCGAAQGGSLLVLVDPAHKKQIAEACLSQGIKVLPSDISTTGVVIT' A
#
# COMPACT_ATOMS: atom_id res chain seq x y z
N MET A 1 3.90 -1.17 33.35
CA MET A 1 3.35 -0.93 31.99
C MET A 1 3.91 -1.99 31.05
N ALA A 2 3.11 -2.95 30.62
CA ALA A 2 3.57 -4.03 29.75
C ALA A 2 3.80 -3.51 28.33
N ASN A 3 5.04 -3.60 27.85
CA ASN A 3 5.39 -3.39 26.43
C ASN A 3 4.69 -4.47 25.60
N LYS A 4 3.51 -4.15 25.07
CA LYS A 4 2.80 -5.01 24.12
C LYS A 4 3.62 -5.04 22.82
N LYS A 5 4.49 -6.05 22.67
CA LYS A 5 5.07 -6.37 21.37
C LYS A 5 3.91 -6.71 20.44
N ILE A 6 3.59 -5.80 19.53
CA ILE A 6 2.63 -6.04 18.46
C ILE A 6 3.20 -7.19 17.63
N ASN A 7 2.57 -8.35 17.72
CA ASN A 7 2.94 -9.52 16.93
C ASN A 7 2.45 -9.30 15.50
N LEU A 8 3.28 -8.68 14.66
CA LEU A 8 2.98 -8.37 13.25
C LEU A 8 3.17 -9.58 12.31
N ARG A 9 3.13 -10.82 12.81
CA ARG A 9 3.38 -12.03 11.99
C ARG A 9 2.16 -12.46 11.15
N SER A 10 1.63 -11.57 10.33
CA SER A 10 0.72 -11.94 9.23
C SER A 10 1.25 -11.50 7.87
N TYR A 11 2.56 -11.27 7.75
CA TYR A 11 3.16 -11.02 6.44
C TYR A 11 3.25 -12.33 5.66
N HIS A 12 2.30 -12.52 4.74
CA HIS A 12 2.44 -13.48 3.66
C HIS A 12 3.69 -13.13 2.85
N GLN A 13 4.47 -14.14 2.45
CA GLN A 13 5.70 -14.00 1.68
C GLN A 13 5.55 -13.07 0.47
N ARG A 14 4.36 -13.06 -0.15
CA ARG A 14 4.03 -12.16 -1.27
C ARG A 14 3.92 -10.69 -0.86
N LEU A 15 3.33 -10.38 0.30
CA LEU A 15 3.21 -9.01 0.80
C LEU A 15 4.58 -8.42 1.11
N ASP A 16 5.47 -9.20 1.73
CA ASP A 16 6.84 -8.78 1.99
C ASP A 16 7.63 -8.53 0.70
N GLN A 17 7.45 -9.38 -0.32
CA GLN A 17 8.05 -9.16 -1.63
C GLN A 17 7.56 -7.86 -2.27
N ILE A 18 6.26 -7.58 -2.18
CA ILE A 18 5.68 -6.33 -2.70
C ILE A 18 6.23 -5.12 -1.95
N ILE A 19 6.29 -5.17 -0.61
CA ILE A 19 6.82 -4.07 0.20
C ILE A 19 8.31 -3.85 -0.15
N LYS A 20 9.12 -4.92 -0.21
CA LYS A 20 10.54 -4.82 -0.58
C LYS A 20 10.72 -4.19 -1.97
N PHE A 21 9.92 -4.62 -2.93
CA PHE A 21 9.92 -4.04 -4.28
C PHE A 21 9.54 -2.55 -4.26
N LEU A 22 8.46 -2.18 -3.56
CA LEU A 22 8.03 -0.78 -3.47
C LEU A 22 9.09 0.09 -2.79
N THR A 23 9.74 -0.41 -1.74
CA THR A 23 10.82 0.30 -1.04
C THR A 23 12.10 0.43 -1.85
N SER A 24 12.28 -0.35 -2.93
CA SER A 24 13.39 -0.15 -3.87
C SER A 24 13.10 0.93 -4.92
N LEU A 25 11.87 1.46 -4.97
CA LEU A 25 11.49 2.56 -5.85
C LEU A 25 11.61 3.90 -5.11
N ASN A 26 11.52 5.00 -5.86
CA ASN A 26 11.56 6.37 -5.31
C ASN A 26 10.21 6.76 -4.67
N ILE A 27 9.83 6.06 -3.60
CA ILE A 27 8.61 6.31 -2.81
C ILE A 27 8.95 7.07 -1.52
N GLN A 28 8.01 7.86 -1.01
CA GLN A 28 8.15 8.56 0.27
C GLN A 28 7.69 7.70 1.46
N GLY A 29 6.86 6.69 1.20
CA GLY A 29 6.40 5.75 2.24
C GLY A 29 5.36 4.77 1.72
N VAL A 30 5.18 3.68 2.48
CA VAL A 30 4.16 2.66 2.20
C VAL A 30 3.48 2.23 3.49
N LYS A 31 2.17 2.02 3.43
CA LYS A 31 1.35 1.49 4.53
C LYS A 31 0.46 0.36 4.02
N VAL A 32 0.40 -0.73 4.77
CA VAL A 32 -0.61 -1.78 4.55
C VAL A 32 -1.94 -1.34 5.16
N CYS A 33 -3.02 -1.42 4.39
CA CYS A 33 -4.36 -1.05 4.85
C CYS A 33 -5.07 -2.22 5.53
N GLY A 34 -5.92 -1.93 6.53
CA GLY A 34 -6.75 -2.92 7.22
C GLY A 34 -5.95 -3.87 8.12
N ALA A 35 -6.37 -5.14 8.14
CA ALA A 35 -5.81 -6.19 9.01
C ALA A 35 -4.48 -6.80 8.54
N ALA A 36 -3.89 -6.28 7.44
CA ALA A 36 -2.62 -6.73 6.88
C ALA A 36 -2.56 -8.22 6.48
N GLN A 37 -3.60 -8.72 5.80
CA GLN A 37 -3.69 -10.09 5.28
C GLN A 37 -3.81 -10.17 3.74
N GLY A 38 -3.22 -9.20 3.02
CA GLY A 38 -3.18 -9.24 1.54
C GLY A 38 -4.26 -8.40 0.81
N GLY A 39 -4.79 -7.35 1.47
CA GLY A 39 -5.69 -6.38 0.84
C GLY A 39 -4.94 -5.29 0.06
N SER A 40 -5.22 -4.03 0.39
CA SER A 40 -4.63 -2.87 -0.29
C SER A 40 -3.40 -2.31 0.43
N LEU A 41 -2.53 -1.66 -0.34
CA LEU A 41 -1.46 -0.83 0.17
C LEU A 41 -1.70 0.62 -0.27
N LEU A 42 -1.32 1.56 0.60
CA LEU A 42 -1.21 2.98 0.26
C LEU A 42 0.28 3.30 0.09
N VAL A 43 0.64 3.91 -1.04
CA VAL A 43 2.01 4.33 -1.34
C VAL A 43 2.03 5.83 -1.57
N LEU A 44 2.88 6.53 -0.83
CA LEU A 44 3.10 7.96 -1.01
C LEU A 44 4.24 8.16 -2.01
N VAL A 45 3.98 8.90 -3.08
CA VAL A 45 4.91 9.09 -4.20
C VAL A 45 4.96 10.56 -4.59
N ASP A 46 6.11 11.01 -5.06
CA ASP A 46 6.20 12.31 -5.72
C ASP A 46 5.37 12.30 -7.02
N PRO A 47 4.55 13.34 -7.30
CA PRO A 47 3.79 13.45 -8.54
C PRO A 47 4.63 13.22 -9.81
N ALA A 48 5.90 13.65 -9.82
CA ALA A 48 6.81 13.47 -10.95
C ALA A 48 7.10 11.99 -11.27
N HIS A 49 7.03 11.11 -10.26
CA HIS A 49 7.32 9.68 -10.41
C HIS A 49 6.05 8.81 -10.46
N LYS A 50 4.86 9.40 -10.29
CA LYS A 50 3.59 8.65 -10.18
C LYS A 50 3.37 7.67 -11.33
N LYS A 51 3.59 8.11 -12.58
CA LYS A 51 3.40 7.28 -13.78
C LYS A 51 4.37 6.11 -13.83
N GLN A 52 5.67 6.39 -13.63
CA GLN A 52 6.73 5.38 -13.61
C GLN A 52 6.46 4.31 -12.54
N ILE A 53 6.08 4.72 -11.34
CA ILE A 53 5.80 3.79 -10.23
C ILE A 53 4.55 2.95 -10.52
N ALA A 54 3.51 3.54 -11.12
CA ALA A 54 2.32 2.79 -11.51
C ALA A 54 2.65 1.71 -12.57
N GLU A 55 3.44 2.05 -13.58
CA GLU A 55 3.89 1.10 -14.61
C GLU A 55 4.76 -0.02 -14.01
N ALA A 56 5.68 0.34 -13.10
CA ALA A 56 6.51 -0.63 -12.39
C ALA A 56 5.64 -1.61 -11.56
N CYS A 57 4.63 -1.12 -10.86
CA CYS A 57 3.67 -1.96 -10.13
C CYS A 57 2.91 -2.91 -11.06
N LEU A 58 2.39 -2.41 -12.19
CA LEU A 58 1.68 -3.23 -13.17
C LEU A 58 2.59 -4.35 -13.72
N SER A 59 3.86 -4.06 -14.00
CA SER A 59 4.84 -5.07 -14.45
C SER A 59 5.08 -6.20 -13.45
N GLN A 60 4.88 -5.94 -12.16
CA GLN A 60 4.98 -6.93 -11.08
C GLN A 60 3.67 -7.68 -10.79
N GLY A 61 2.64 -7.45 -11.64
CA GLY A 61 1.29 -7.99 -11.45
C GLY A 61 0.55 -7.36 -10.27
N ILE A 62 0.98 -6.17 -9.82
CA ILE A 62 0.31 -5.43 -8.75
C ILE A 62 -0.76 -4.54 -9.38
N LYS A 63 -2.02 -4.75 -9.00
CA LYS A 63 -3.13 -3.91 -9.45
C LYS A 63 -3.02 -2.52 -8.83
N VAL A 64 -2.91 -1.49 -9.66
CA VAL A 64 -2.95 -0.09 -9.25
C VAL A 64 -4.37 0.43 -9.44
N LEU A 65 -4.97 0.97 -8.37
CA LEU A 65 -6.30 1.57 -8.42
C LEU A 65 -6.16 3.10 -8.48
N PRO A 66 -6.79 3.78 -9.45
CA PRO A 66 -7.02 5.21 -9.30
C PRO A 66 -7.85 5.43 -8.02
N SER A 67 -7.50 6.43 -7.24
CA SER A 67 -8.15 6.70 -5.96
C SER A 67 -8.15 8.19 -5.70
N ASP A 68 -9.31 8.70 -5.30
CA ASP A 68 -9.52 10.07 -4.86
C ASP A 68 -10.12 10.04 -3.44
N ILE A 69 -9.91 11.12 -2.69
CA ILE A 69 -10.50 11.26 -1.37
C ILE A 69 -12.00 11.53 -1.50
N SER A 70 -12.83 10.85 -0.70
CA SER A 70 -14.22 11.23 -0.53
C SER A 70 -14.38 12.10 0.71
N THR A 71 -15.13 13.18 0.60
CA THR A 71 -15.55 14.02 1.74
C THR A 71 -16.96 13.68 2.23
N THR A 72 -17.68 12.81 1.51
CA THR A 72 -19.03 12.37 1.87
C THR A 72 -19.02 10.92 2.34
N GLY A 73 -19.83 10.66 3.38
CA GLY A 73 -20.12 9.32 3.87
C GLY A 73 -21.23 8.64 3.07
N VAL A 74 -21.91 7.67 3.69
CA VAL A 74 -23.04 6.97 3.08
C VAL A 74 -24.21 7.95 2.86
N VAL A 75 -24.74 8.01 1.63
CA VAL A 75 -25.95 8.76 1.29
C VAL A 75 -27.07 7.76 1.00
N ILE A 76 -28.20 7.88 1.69
CA ILE A 76 -29.39 7.08 1.44
C ILE A 76 -30.28 7.90 0.50
N THR A 77 -30.54 7.37 -0.69
CA THR A 77 -31.47 7.92 -1.69
C THR A 77 -32.75 7.10 -1.71
#